data_AF-D9QF50-F1
#
_entry.id   AF-D9QF50-F1
#
_cell.length_a   1.000
_cell.length_b   1.000
_cell.length_c   1.000
_cell.angle_alpha   90.00
_cell.angle_beta   90.00
_cell.angle_gamma   90.00
#
_symmetry.space_group_name_H-M   'P 1'
#
loop_
_entity.id
_entity.type
_entity.pdbx_description
1 polymer ?
#
loop_
_entity_poly.entity_id
_entity_poly.type
_entity_poly.pdbx_seq_one_letter_code
_entity_poly.pdbx_strand_id
1 'polypeptide(L)' 'MTPPEAAMWLRLRQRIHGRPNFRRQHAVGPFVLDFYCSALKLAVEIDGQIHSLDDNPDRDARRTAWLNA' A
#
# COMPACT_ATOMS: atom_id res chain seq x y z
N MET A 1 0.52 -12.50 2.54
CA MET A 1 1.01 -11.89 1.29
C MET A 1 0.44 -12.69 0.14
N THR A 2 -0.40 -12.08 -0.67
CA THR A 2 -0.99 -12.74 -1.84
C THR A 2 0.08 -12.95 -2.94
N PRO A 3 -0.13 -13.86 -3.92
CA PRO A 3 0.82 -14.02 -5.03
C PRO A 3 1.11 -12.73 -5.81
N PRO A 4 0.12 -11.84 -6.09
CA PRO A 4 0.38 -10.53 -6.68
C PRO A 4 1.28 -9.62 -5.82
N GLU A 5 1.04 -9.55 -4.50
CA GLU A 5 1.91 -8.81 -3.58
C GLU A 5 3.34 -9.33 -3.56
N ALA A 6 3.53 -10.66 -3.57
CA ALA A 6 4.86 -11.25 -3.59
C ALA A 6 5.61 -10.88 -4.88
N ALA A 7 4.93 -10.93 -6.03
CA ALA A 7 5.51 -10.55 -7.32
C ALA A 7 5.90 -9.06 -7.35
N MET A 8 5.07 -8.18 -6.81
CA MET A 8 5.39 -6.75 -6.70
C MET A 8 6.56 -6.50 -5.73
N TRP A 9 6.56 -7.17 -4.58
CA TRP A 9 7.62 -7.01 -3.60
C TRP A 9 8.99 -7.43 -4.14
N LEU A 10 9.07 -8.49 -4.96
CA LEU A 10 10.33 -8.88 -5.60
C LEU A 10 10.96 -7.75 -6.43
N ARG A 11 10.12 -6.89 -7.04
CA ARG A 11 10.56 -5.72 -7.81
C ARG A 11 10.89 -4.52 -6.91
N LEU A 12 10.06 -4.26 -5.90
CA LEU A 12 10.18 -3.07 -5.03
C LEU A 12 11.23 -3.21 -3.91
N ARG A 13 11.60 -4.43 -3.51
CA ARG A 13 12.55 -4.67 -2.41
C ARG A 13 13.98 -4.30 -2.73
N GLN A 14 14.32 -4.15 -4.01
CA GLN A 14 15.68 -3.86 -4.44
C GLN A 14 16.03 -2.41 -4.09
N ARG A 15 17.10 -2.21 -3.32
CA ARG A 15 17.65 -0.89 -3.05
C ARG A 15 18.58 -0.50 -4.19
N ILE A 16 18.08 0.35 -5.08
CA ILE A 16 18.83 0.87 -6.22
C ILE A 16 19.15 2.33 -5.93
N HIS A 17 20.43 2.70 -6.08
CA HIS A 17 20.86 4.09 -5.88
C HIS A 17 20.07 5.04 -6.79
N GLY A 18 19.59 6.16 -6.24
CA GLY A 18 18.76 7.11 -6.96
C GLY A 18 17.29 6.70 -7.15
N ARG A 19 16.86 5.52 -6.67
CA ARG A 19 15.45 5.12 -6.66
C ARG A 19 14.81 5.24 -5.28
N PRO A 20 13.52 5.62 -5.21
CA PRO A 20 12.78 5.64 -3.95
C PRO A 20 12.66 4.23 -3.36
N ASN A 21 12.83 4.13 -2.04
CA ASN A 21 12.68 2.86 -1.31
C ASN A 21 11.21 2.66 -0.91
N PHE A 22 10.74 1.43 -1.04
CA PHE A 22 9.42 1.01 -0.61
C PHE A 22 9.50 0.13 0.64
N ARG A 23 8.56 0.33 1.55
CA ARG A 23 8.27 -0.55 2.69
C ARG A 23 7.03 -1.36 2.35
N ARG A 24 6.97 -2.61 2.82
CA ARG A 24 5.76 -3.44 2.75
C ARG A 24 4.98 -3.39 4.06
N GLN A 25 3.66 -3.60 4.02
CA GLN A 25 2.78 -3.68 5.18
C GLN A 25 3.00 -2.50 6.16
N HIS A 26 2.97 -1.29 5.61
CA HIS A 26 3.26 -0.08 6.38
C HIS A 26 2.03 0.33 7.18
N ALA A 27 2.13 0.24 8.52
CA ALA A 27 1.10 0.75 9.41
C ALA A 27 1.08 2.29 9.37
N VAL A 28 -0.11 2.85 9.17
CA VAL A 28 -0.38 4.28 9.18
C VAL A 28 -1.70 4.54 9.90
N GLY A 29 -1.60 5.03 11.14
CA GLY A 29 -2.75 5.17 12.02
C GLY A 29 -3.53 3.84 12.14
N PRO A 30 -4.85 3.83 11.86
CA PRO A 30 -5.66 2.61 11.95
C PRO A 30 -5.55 1.72 10.70
N PHE A 31 -4.77 2.09 9.70
CA PHE A 31 -4.67 1.39 8.41
C PHE A 31 -3.32 0.72 8.23
N VAL A 32 -3.29 -0.33 7.39
CA VAL A 32 -2.05 -0.98 6.94
C VAL A 32 -2.02 -0.92 5.42
N LEU A 33 -1.01 -0.24 4.87
CA LEU A 33 -0.79 -0.13 3.43
C LEU A 33 0.07 -1.28 2.93
N ASP A 34 -0.24 -1.87 1.78
CA ASP A 34 0.56 -2.96 1.21
C ASP A 34 1.99 -2.51 0.91
N PHE A 35 2.13 -1.36 0.26
CA PHE A 35 3.41 -0.73 0.00
C PHE A 35 3.37 0.78 0.25
N TYR A 36 4.44 1.31 0.85
CA TYR A 36 4.57 2.74 1.10
C TYR A 36 5.97 3.26 0.81
N CYS A 37 6.04 4.39 0.11
CA CYS A 37 7.26 5.15 -0.12
C CYS A 37 7.21 6.50 0.61
N SER A 38 8.01 6.66 1.67
CA SER A 38 8.04 7.90 2.45
C SER A 38 8.63 9.08 1.68
N ALA A 39 9.57 8.84 0.75
CA ALA A 39 10.19 9.89 -0.03
C ALA A 39 9.20 10.56 -1.00
N LEU A 40 8.24 9.80 -1.52
CA LEU A 40 7.22 10.27 -2.44
C LEU A 40 5.85 10.50 -1.79
N LYS A 41 5.71 10.16 -0.50
CA LYS A 41 4.41 10.08 0.20
C LYS A 41 3.38 9.27 -0.61
N LEU A 42 3.84 8.16 -1.18
CA LEU A 42 3.04 7.34 -2.10
C LEU A 42 2.68 6.01 -1.43
N ALA A 43 1.39 5.75 -1.34
CA ALA A 43 0.82 4.44 -1.02
C ALA A 43 0.53 3.68 -2.32
N VAL A 44 0.81 2.37 -2.33
CA VAL A 44 0.40 1.48 -3.41
C VAL A 44 -0.27 0.26 -2.79
N GLU A 45 -1.47 -0.03 -3.25
CA GLU A 45 -2.32 -1.11 -2.75
C GLU A 45 -2.61 -2.08 -3.89
N ILE A 46 -2.65 -3.35 -3.56
CA ILE A 46 -2.93 -4.39 -4.54
C ILE A 46 -4.32 -4.91 -4.25
N ASP A 47 -5.26 -4.58 -5.12
CA ASP A 47 -6.63 -5.07 -5.05
C ASP A 47 -6.64 -6.61 -5.15
N GLY A 48 -6.75 -7.26 -3.99
CA GLY A 48 -6.99 -8.69 -3.86
C GLY A 48 -8.45 -8.96 -3.56
N GLN A 49 -8.89 -10.21 -3.73
CA GLN A 49 -10.24 -10.65 -3.33
C GLN A 49 -10.59 -10.33 -1.86
N ILE A 50 -9.59 -10.11 -1.01
CA ILE A 50 -9.76 -9.71 0.40
C ILE A 50 -10.16 -8.23 0.53
N HIS A 51 -9.66 -7.35 -0.36
CA HIS A 51 -10.13 -5.96 -0.43
C HIS A 51 -11.56 -5.88 -0.97
N SER A 52 -11.93 -6.75 -1.91
CA SER A 52 -13.28 -6.81 -2.46
C SER A 52 -14.36 -7.25 -1.47
N LEU A 53 -13.98 -8.00 -0.42
CA LEU A 53 -14.90 -8.40 0.66
C LEU A 53 -15.19 -7.25 1.64
N ASP A 54 -14.32 -6.23 1.65
CA ASP A 54 -14.40 -5.03 2.47
C ASP A 54 -14.82 -3.79 1.64
N ASP A 55 -15.32 -3.99 0.40
CA ASP A 55 -15.84 -2.98 -0.55
C ASP A 55 -17.09 -2.27 -0.01
N ASN A 56 -16.91 -1.55 1.09
CA ASN A 56 -17.82 -0.55 1.57
C ASN A 56 -17.31 0.81 1.07
N PRO A 57 -17.97 1.42 0.07
CA PRO A 57 -17.51 2.67 -0.54
C PRO A 57 -17.40 3.83 0.47
N ASP A 58 -18.20 3.84 1.54
CA ASP A 58 -18.08 4.85 2.61
C ASP A 58 -16.82 4.64 3.46
N ARG A 59 -16.43 3.38 3.69
CA ARG A 59 -15.20 3.07 4.42
C ARG A 59 -13.98 3.46 3.61
N ASP A 60 -14.00 3.19 2.31
CA ASP A 60 -12.91 3.55 1.41
C ASP A 60 -12.78 5.07 1.28
N ALA A 61 -13.88 5.79 1.07
CA ALA A 61 -13.87 7.26 1.02
C ALA A 61 -13.33 7.89 2.31
N ARG A 62 -13.71 7.38 3.49
CA ARG A 62 -13.19 7.86 4.79
C ARG A 62 -11.70 7.58 4.94
N ARG A 63 -11.23 6.43 4.46
CA ARG A 63 -9.82 6.05 4.47
C ARG A 63 -8.99 6.94 3.54
N THR A 64 -9.44 7.16 2.31
CA THR A 64 -8.80 8.07 1.35
C THR A 64 -8.74 9.49 1.91
N ALA A 65 -9.83 9.99 2.51
CA ALA A 65 -9.84 11.31 3.15
C ALA A 65 -8.84 11.40 4.31
N TRP A 66 -8.73 10.37 5.15
CA TRP A 66 -7.77 10.35 6.26
C TRP A 66 -6.32 10.32 5.81
N LEU A 67 -6.01 9.57 4.74
CA LEU A 67 -4.65 9.47 4.20
C LEU A 67 -4.18 10.74 3.47
N ASN A 68 -5.13 11.54 2.97
CA ASN A 68 -4.85 12.78 2.24
C ASN A 68 -4.88 14.05 3.10
N ALA A 69 -5.28 13.95 4.38
CA ALA A 69 -5.28 15.06 5.32
C ALA A 69 -3.85 15.37 5.83
#